data_AF-T0FSH8-F1
#
_entry.id   AF-T0FSH8-F1
#
_cell.length_a   1.000
_cell.length_b   1.000
_cell.length_c   1.000
_cell.angle_alpha   90.00
_cell.angle_beta   90.00
_cell.angle_gamma   90.00
#
_symmetry.space_group_name_H-M   'P 1'
#
loop_
_entity.id
_entity.type
_entity.pdbx_description
1 polymer ?
#
loop_
_entity_poly.entity_id
_entity_poly.type
_entity_poly.pdbx_seq_one_letter_code
_entity_poly.pdbx_strand_id
1 'polypeptide(L)'
;MNWQSYSYYDWNDTLCNAIFAISDSERPTKQILRIPSSMYFLASLVDASSEENLVANTFIQSITFEMSSGQKKSFCSFACSLAEKEWDTDSKAPPPFFGLLWLTCAASYGYPEPDNHFHANMRNILGIVSEFSRLNDLWEKTQIWVNKSSKGFIFFLPPKNNYRKNVGYSWMLSFPQHRDRRILQEIFSQEGFTGDLPPLMPTERLLQQNKTRFSEEFREYFDSTRKDNFANSDFWETIANECLYGNGPSGKIMGKRPNRLNERE
;
A
#
# COMPACT_ATOMS: atom_id res chain seq x y z
N MET A 1 20.52 0.54 -4.77
CA MET A 1 20.44 2.02 -4.80
C MET A 1 20.60 2.55 -3.38
N ASN A 2 21.13 3.75 -3.17
CA ASN A 2 21.26 4.35 -1.83
C ASN A 2 19.94 5.05 -1.45
N TRP A 3 18.97 4.28 -0.95
CA TRP A 3 17.64 4.79 -0.62
C TRP A 3 17.64 5.70 0.61
N GLN A 4 18.67 5.61 1.47
CA GLN A 4 18.80 6.47 2.65
C GLN A 4 18.91 7.96 2.29
N SER A 5 19.35 8.28 1.08
CA SER A 5 19.48 9.65 0.56
C SER A 5 18.36 10.06 -0.39
N TYR A 6 17.30 9.26 -0.54
CA TYR A 6 16.19 9.59 -1.42
C TYR A 6 15.47 10.86 -0.95
N SER A 7 15.29 11.78 -1.89
CA SER A 7 14.32 12.87 -1.74
C SER A 7 12.90 12.31 -1.77
N TYR A 8 11.93 13.16 -1.42
CA TYR A 8 10.52 12.81 -1.59
C TYR A 8 10.18 12.41 -3.04
N TYR A 9 10.77 13.08 -4.03
CA TYR A 9 10.52 12.80 -5.44
C TYR A 9 11.05 11.43 -5.86
N ASP A 10 12.23 11.04 -5.36
CA ASP A 10 12.80 9.71 -5.62
C ASP A 10 11.88 8.60 -5.07
N TRP A 11 11.34 8.80 -3.86
CA TRP A 11 10.35 7.89 -3.27
C TRP A 11 9.04 7.85 -4.07
N ASN A 12 8.55 9.02 -4.49
CA ASN A 12 7.33 9.14 -5.29
C ASN A 12 7.45 8.37 -6.61
N ASP A 13 8.58 8.53 -7.31
CA ASP A 13 8.83 7.88 -8.59
C ASP A 13 9.00 6.36 -8.40
N THR A 14 9.71 5.94 -7.36
CA THR A 14 9.86 4.52 -7.01
C THR A 14 8.49 3.87 -6.76
N LEU A 15 7.62 4.51 -5.98
CA LEU A 15 6.26 4.04 -5.71
C LEU A 15 5.38 4.01 -6.97
N CYS A 16 5.41 5.08 -7.77
CA CYS A 16 4.66 5.16 -9.02
C CYS A 16 5.09 4.06 -9.98
N ASN A 17 6.40 3.87 -10.15
CA ASN A 17 6.93 2.84 -11.03
C ASN A 17 6.60 1.45 -10.52
N ALA A 18 6.67 1.19 -9.22
CA ALA A 18 6.34 -0.13 -8.68
C ALA A 18 4.86 -0.50 -8.87
N ILE A 19 3.95 0.47 -8.69
CA ILE A 19 2.50 0.23 -8.70
C ILE A 19 1.91 0.36 -10.11
N PHE A 20 2.39 1.33 -10.89
CA PHE A 20 1.87 1.69 -12.20
C PHE A 20 2.85 1.43 -13.35
N ALA A 21 3.92 0.65 -13.12
CA ALA A 21 4.97 0.34 -14.11
C ALA A 21 4.37 0.25 -15.52
N ILE A 22 4.66 1.24 -16.35
CA ILE A 22 4.20 1.26 -17.74
C ILE A 22 4.98 0.15 -18.44
N SER A 23 4.36 -1.03 -18.57
CA SER A 23 4.97 -2.10 -19.34
C SER A 23 4.77 -1.80 -20.81
N ASP A 24 5.86 -1.78 -21.58
CA ASP A 24 5.79 -1.73 -23.04
C ASP A 24 5.28 -3.05 -23.66
N SER A 25 5.02 -4.08 -22.84
CA SER A 25 4.55 -5.37 -23.32
C SER A 25 3.04 -5.37 -23.61
N GLU A 26 2.64 -6.01 -24.70
CA GLU A 26 1.25 -6.26 -25.12
C GLU A 26 0.49 -7.24 -24.19
N ARG A 27 0.75 -7.17 -22.89
CA ARG A 27 0.07 -8.03 -21.91
C ARG A 27 -1.40 -7.63 -21.77
N PRO A 28 -2.28 -8.58 -21.44
CA PRO A 28 -3.67 -8.28 -21.13
C PRO A 28 -3.73 -7.22 -20.02
N THR A 29 -4.68 -6.31 -20.16
CA THR A 29 -4.83 -5.16 -19.28
C THR A 29 -4.99 -5.60 -17.81
N LYS A 30 -3.99 -5.33 -16.97
CA LYS A 30 -4.05 -5.60 -15.53
C LYS A 30 -4.89 -4.51 -14.85
N GLN A 31 -5.96 -4.92 -14.18
CA GLN A 31 -6.75 -4.01 -13.37
C GLN A 31 -6.07 -3.76 -12.03
N ILE A 32 -5.91 -2.50 -11.66
CA ILE A 32 -5.45 -2.09 -10.34
C ILE A 32 -6.69 -1.70 -9.54
N LEU A 33 -7.04 -2.55 -8.58
CA LEU A 33 -8.21 -2.36 -7.70
C LEU A 33 -7.82 -1.98 -6.28
N ARG A 34 -6.55 -2.24 -5.91
CA ARG A 34 -6.00 -2.07 -4.56
C ARG A 34 -4.56 -1.57 -4.65
N ILE A 35 -4.10 -0.93 -3.58
CA ILE A 35 -2.75 -0.42 -3.42
C ILE A 35 -2.08 -1.15 -2.26
N PRO A 36 -0.99 -1.89 -2.49
CA PRO A 36 -0.21 -2.48 -1.39
C PRO A 36 0.36 -1.33 -0.55
N SER A 37 0.02 -1.31 0.74
CA SER A 37 0.22 -0.12 1.59
C SER A 37 0.94 -0.45 2.92
N SER A 38 1.56 -1.62 3.01
CA SER A 38 2.39 -1.98 4.16
C SER A 38 3.78 -1.34 4.05
N MET A 39 4.43 -1.10 5.20
CA MET A 39 5.82 -0.62 5.18
C MET A 39 6.77 -1.71 4.66
N TYR A 40 6.43 -2.98 4.85
CA TYR A 40 7.11 -4.09 4.18
C TYR A 40 7.16 -3.92 2.65
N PHE A 41 6.02 -3.58 2.02
CA PHE A 41 5.98 -3.33 0.58
C PHE A 41 6.91 -2.18 0.21
N LEU A 42 6.87 -1.06 0.94
CA LEU A 42 7.79 0.05 0.70
C LEU A 42 9.26 -0.38 0.82
N ALA A 43 9.59 -1.19 1.82
CA ALA A 43 10.94 -1.70 2.05
C ALA A 43 11.40 -2.71 0.99
N SER A 44 10.48 -3.48 0.40
CA SER A 44 10.83 -4.40 -0.69
C SER A 44 11.15 -3.66 -2.00
N LEU A 45 10.64 -2.45 -2.21
CA LEU A 45 10.97 -1.65 -3.41
C LEU A 45 12.44 -1.23 -3.48
N VAL A 46 13.12 -1.22 -2.33
CA VAL A 46 14.52 -0.81 -2.19
C VAL A 46 15.41 -1.95 -1.68
N ASP A 47 14.94 -3.19 -1.79
CA ASP A 47 15.62 -4.42 -1.35
C ASP A 47 16.06 -4.38 0.14
N ALA A 48 15.30 -3.70 1.00
CA ALA A 48 15.62 -3.48 2.41
C ALA A 48 14.50 -3.95 3.37
N SER A 49 13.82 -5.05 3.03
CA SER A 49 12.69 -5.59 3.83
C SER A 49 13.04 -5.91 5.28
N SER A 50 14.30 -6.18 5.62
CA SER A 50 14.76 -6.37 7.01
C SER A 50 14.89 -5.07 7.81
N GLU A 51 14.83 -3.93 7.13
CA GLU A 51 15.01 -2.58 7.68
C GLU A 51 13.73 -1.74 7.52
N GLU A 52 12.56 -2.39 7.54
CA GLU A 52 11.24 -1.78 7.32
C GLU A 52 11.03 -0.48 8.08
N ASN A 53 11.36 -0.46 9.39
CA ASN A 53 11.22 0.74 10.21
C ASN A 53 12.15 1.88 9.77
N LEU A 54 13.37 1.55 9.35
CA LEU A 54 14.32 2.57 8.88
C LEU A 54 13.86 3.13 7.53
N VAL A 55 13.41 2.27 6.60
CA VAL A 55 12.83 2.69 5.31
C VAL A 55 11.63 3.60 5.52
N ALA A 56 10.68 3.19 6.37
CA ALA A 56 9.51 3.98 6.70
C ALA A 56 9.89 5.36 7.27
N ASN A 57 10.84 5.39 8.22
CA ASN A 57 11.32 6.62 8.82
C ASN A 57 11.99 7.54 7.79
N THR A 58 12.85 7.02 6.92
CA THR A 58 13.49 7.82 5.86
C THR A 58 12.48 8.39 4.88
N PHE A 59 11.47 7.60 4.48
CA PHE A 59 10.39 8.09 3.63
C PHE A 59 9.58 9.21 4.30
N ILE A 60 9.17 9.03 5.56
CA ILE A 60 8.41 10.03 6.32
C ILE A 60 9.25 11.29 6.56
N GLN A 61 10.55 11.14 6.85
CA GLN A 61 11.48 12.25 6.99
C GLN A 61 11.58 13.06 5.69
N SER A 62 11.64 12.40 4.53
CA SER A 62 11.66 13.10 3.24
C SER A 62 10.39 13.94 3.01
N ILE A 63 9.21 13.42 3.37
CA ILE A 63 7.94 14.14 3.28
C ILE A 63 7.91 15.34 4.22
N THR A 64 8.22 15.11 5.49
CA THR A 64 8.18 16.16 6.52
C THR A 64 9.21 17.27 6.27
N PHE A 65 10.38 16.93 5.71
CA PHE A 65 11.38 17.88 5.26
C PHE A 65 10.83 18.79 4.14
N GLU A 66 10.28 18.21 3.07
CA GLU A 66 9.70 18.97 1.95
C GLU A 66 8.48 19.81 2.35
N MET A 67 7.66 19.30 3.27
CA MET A 67 6.53 20.06 3.81
C MET A 67 7.02 21.30 4.60
N SER A 68 8.07 21.15 5.39
CA SER A 68 8.58 22.20 6.27
C SER A 68 9.33 23.30 5.51
N SER A 69 10.04 22.95 4.43
CA SER A 69 10.81 23.91 3.62
C SER A 69 9.91 24.89 2.85
N GLY A 70 8.68 24.49 2.52
CA GLY A 70 7.78 25.24 1.65
C GLY A 70 6.84 26.25 2.32
N GLN A 71 7.00 26.56 3.61
CA GLN A 71 6.06 27.39 4.41
C GLN A 71 4.60 26.87 4.42
N LYS A 72 4.34 25.63 4.00
CA LYS A 72 2.99 25.07 3.90
C LYS A 72 2.61 24.40 5.21
N LYS A 73 1.47 24.80 5.76
CA LYS A 73 1.05 24.39 7.11
C LYS A 73 0.27 23.08 7.17
N SER A 74 -0.16 22.51 6.05
CA SER A 74 -0.98 21.29 6.03
C SER A 74 -0.55 20.30 4.94
N PHE A 75 -0.76 19.00 5.22
CA PHE A 75 -0.51 17.90 4.30
C PHE A 75 -1.25 18.07 2.96
N CYS A 76 -2.55 18.36 3.00
CA CYS A 76 -3.35 18.49 1.79
C CYS A 76 -2.96 19.73 0.98
N SER A 77 -2.63 20.85 1.64
CA SER A 77 -2.10 22.04 0.95
C SER A 77 -0.78 21.74 0.23
N PHE A 78 0.10 20.95 0.85
CA PHE A 78 1.34 20.49 0.20
C PHE A 78 1.04 19.60 -1.02
N ALA A 79 0.24 18.56 -0.86
CA ALA A 79 -0.13 17.68 -1.96
C ALA A 79 -0.80 18.43 -3.15
N CYS A 80 -1.73 19.33 -2.85
CA CYS A 80 -2.41 20.13 -3.88
C CYS A 80 -1.45 21.06 -4.61
N SER A 81 -0.53 21.69 -3.89
CA SER A 81 0.44 22.59 -4.52
C SER A 81 1.40 21.86 -5.47
N LEU A 82 1.73 20.59 -5.20
CA LEU A 82 2.50 19.76 -6.14
C LEU A 82 1.69 19.47 -7.40
N ALA A 83 0.39 19.22 -7.23
CA ALA A 83 -0.55 18.99 -8.33
C ALA A 83 -0.87 20.24 -9.17
N GLU A 84 -0.60 21.44 -8.65
CA GLU A 84 -0.96 22.72 -9.29
C GLU A 84 0.24 23.43 -9.93
N LYS A 85 1.47 23.08 -9.54
CA LYS A 85 2.66 23.82 -9.99
C LYS A 85 2.94 23.62 -11.48
N GLU A 86 3.15 22.38 -11.93
CA GLU A 86 3.55 22.07 -13.32
C GLU A 86 3.19 20.62 -13.73
N TRP A 87 2.08 20.09 -13.20
CA TRP A 87 1.63 18.73 -13.52
C TRP A 87 0.13 18.71 -13.84
N ASP A 88 -0.26 17.89 -14.83
CA ASP A 88 -1.64 17.60 -15.17
C ASP A 88 -1.83 16.13 -15.54
N THR A 89 -3.08 15.73 -15.82
CA THR A 89 -3.42 14.34 -16.13
C THR A 89 -2.91 13.85 -17.50
N ASP A 90 -2.40 14.74 -18.35
CA ASP A 90 -1.85 14.46 -19.67
C ASP A 90 -0.31 14.46 -19.66
N SER A 91 0.30 14.79 -18.51
CA SER A 91 1.74 14.75 -18.31
C SER A 91 2.32 13.35 -18.51
N LYS A 92 3.49 13.28 -19.15
CA LYS A 92 4.27 12.03 -19.25
C LYS A 92 4.89 11.62 -17.92
N ALA A 93 5.12 12.58 -17.03
CA ALA A 93 5.70 12.33 -15.71
C ALA A 93 4.62 11.80 -14.74
N PRO A 94 5.00 10.94 -13.78
CA PRO A 94 4.09 10.47 -12.75
C PRO A 94 3.53 11.63 -11.90
N PRO A 95 2.36 11.44 -11.25
CA PRO A 95 1.81 12.45 -10.34
C PRO A 95 2.81 12.75 -9.22
N PRO A 96 3.24 14.01 -9.02
CA PRO A 96 4.27 14.36 -8.06
C PRO A 96 3.80 14.28 -6.61
N PHE A 97 2.52 13.94 -6.38
CA PHE A 97 1.89 13.83 -5.07
C PHE A 97 1.50 12.38 -4.71
N PHE A 98 1.82 11.40 -5.56
CA PHE A 98 1.37 10.02 -5.36
C PHE A 98 1.95 9.39 -4.08
N GLY A 99 3.20 9.67 -3.73
CA GLY A 99 3.79 9.20 -2.47
C GLY A 99 2.99 9.66 -1.24
N LEU A 100 2.39 10.85 -1.29
CA LEU A 100 1.51 11.34 -0.23
C LEU A 100 0.19 10.55 -0.21
N LEU A 101 -0.40 10.28 -1.38
CA LEU A 101 -1.59 9.44 -1.48
C LEU A 101 -1.33 8.02 -0.95
N TRP A 102 -0.20 7.43 -1.30
CA TRP A 102 0.22 6.14 -0.77
C TRP A 102 0.35 6.16 0.76
N LEU A 103 0.95 7.22 1.33
CA LEU A 103 1.03 7.37 2.79
C LEU A 103 -0.36 7.40 3.45
N THR A 104 -1.37 7.98 2.80
CA THR A 104 -2.75 7.93 3.31
C THR A 104 -3.35 6.52 3.25
N CYS A 105 -2.97 5.70 2.28
CA CYS A 105 -3.34 4.28 2.26
C CYS A 105 -2.62 3.52 3.38
N ALA A 106 -1.34 3.80 3.64
CA ALA A 106 -0.59 3.20 4.75
C ALA A 106 -1.19 3.55 6.13
N ALA A 107 -1.58 4.80 6.33
CA ALA A 107 -2.27 5.22 7.55
C ALA A 107 -3.65 4.57 7.70
N SER A 108 -4.36 4.36 6.58
CA SER A 108 -5.65 3.65 6.55
C SER A 108 -5.50 2.15 6.80
N TYR A 109 -4.42 1.57 6.28
CA TYR A 109 -4.03 0.19 6.49
C TYR A 109 -3.74 -0.08 7.97
N GLY A 110 -3.19 0.90 8.70
CA GLY A 110 -3.00 0.87 10.16
C GLY A 110 -1.60 1.24 10.62
N TYR A 111 -0.75 1.82 9.76
CA TYR A 111 0.56 2.32 10.18
C TYR A 111 0.42 3.71 10.84
N PRO A 112 1.19 4.05 11.89
CA PRO A 112 2.15 3.20 12.60
C PRO A 112 1.49 2.27 13.64
N GLU A 113 0.29 2.62 14.11
CA GLU A 113 -0.40 1.89 15.18
C GLU A 113 -1.66 1.21 14.63
N PRO A 114 -1.71 -0.13 14.56
CA PRO A 114 -2.82 -0.85 13.93
C PRO A 114 -4.17 -0.57 14.56
N ASP A 115 -4.22 -0.32 15.87
CA ASP A 115 -5.47 -0.08 16.59
C ASP A 115 -5.97 1.37 16.49
N ASN A 116 -5.15 2.28 15.97
CA ASN A 116 -5.54 3.66 15.80
C ASN A 116 -6.40 3.87 14.55
N HIS A 117 -7.26 4.87 14.62
CA HIS A 117 -7.99 5.34 13.44
C HIS A 117 -7.09 6.19 12.54
N PHE A 118 -7.46 6.31 11.27
CA PHE A 118 -6.74 7.06 10.24
C PHE A 118 -6.17 8.42 10.71
N HIS A 119 -7.00 9.27 11.32
CA HIS A 119 -6.56 10.61 11.75
C HIS A 119 -5.53 10.58 12.88
N ALA A 120 -5.62 9.61 13.79
CA ALA A 120 -4.64 9.43 14.85
C ALA A 120 -3.30 8.95 14.26
N ASN A 121 -3.34 8.00 13.32
CA ASN A 121 -2.17 7.55 12.59
C ASN A 121 -1.50 8.67 11.79
N MET A 122 -2.26 9.43 11.00
CA MET A 122 -1.72 10.58 10.26
C MET A 122 -1.09 11.63 11.19
N ARG A 123 -1.67 11.87 12.37
CA ARG A 123 -1.09 12.77 13.37
C ARG A 123 0.22 12.21 13.93
N ASN A 124 0.29 10.91 14.22
CA ASN A 124 1.51 10.27 14.70
C ASN A 124 2.63 10.31 13.66
N ILE A 125 2.29 10.14 12.38
CA ILE A 125 3.24 10.17 11.27
C ILE A 125 3.79 11.59 11.05
N LEU A 126 2.90 12.58 10.94
CA LEU A 126 3.27 13.92 10.51
C LEU A 126 3.61 14.87 11.68
N GLY A 127 3.25 14.50 12.91
CA GLY A 127 3.35 15.37 14.08
C GLY A 127 2.36 16.55 14.09
N ILE A 128 1.47 16.65 13.10
CA ILE A 128 0.52 17.76 12.94
C ILE A 128 -0.89 17.28 12.65
N VAL A 129 -1.89 18.09 13.00
CA VAL A 129 -3.26 17.90 12.55
C VAL A 129 -3.37 18.39 11.11
N SER A 130 -3.87 17.54 10.22
CA SER A 130 -4.01 17.85 8.79
C SER A 130 -5.46 17.78 8.32
N GLU A 131 -5.77 18.60 7.33
CA GLU A 131 -7.01 18.51 6.55
C GLU A 131 -6.83 17.52 5.38
N PHE A 132 -7.92 16.90 4.93
CA PHE A 132 -7.92 15.87 3.88
C PHE A 132 -9.03 16.08 2.83
N SER A 133 -9.64 17.26 2.77
CA SER A 133 -10.83 17.55 1.95
C SER A 133 -10.62 17.32 0.44
N ARG A 134 -9.41 17.54 -0.07
CA ARG A 134 -9.08 17.39 -1.51
C ARG A 134 -8.39 16.08 -1.87
N LEU A 135 -8.29 15.11 -0.95
CA LEU A 135 -7.67 13.81 -1.27
C LEU A 135 -8.38 13.09 -2.42
N ASN A 136 -9.71 13.17 -2.47
CA ASN A 136 -10.47 12.53 -3.54
C ASN A 136 -10.11 13.09 -4.91
N ASP A 137 -9.98 14.41 -5.04
CA ASP A 137 -9.61 15.06 -6.29
C ASP A 137 -8.24 14.58 -6.78
N LEU A 138 -7.29 14.41 -5.85
CA LEU A 138 -5.94 13.91 -6.16
C LEU A 138 -5.95 12.44 -6.60
N TRP A 139 -6.78 11.60 -5.96
CA TRP A 139 -6.99 10.21 -6.41
C TRP A 139 -7.65 10.15 -7.78
N GLU A 140 -8.67 10.96 -8.03
CA GLU A 140 -9.36 11.05 -9.33
C GLU A 140 -8.40 11.50 -10.43
N LYS A 141 -7.55 12.50 -10.14
CA LYS A 141 -6.46 12.90 -11.05
C LYS A 141 -5.47 11.76 -11.34
N THR A 142 -5.07 11.01 -10.31
CA THR A 142 -4.21 9.83 -10.48
C THR A 142 -4.88 8.78 -11.37
N GLN A 143 -6.17 8.50 -11.16
CA GLN A 143 -6.93 7.55 -11.97
C GLN A 143 -6.96 7.95 -13.45
N ILE A 144 -7.27 9.22 -13.73
CA ILE A 144 -7.29 9.74 -15.10
C ILE A 144 -5.91 9.60 -15.74
N TRP A 145 -4.85 9.99 -15.01
CA TRP A 145 -3.47 9.88 -15.50
C TRP A 145 -3.08 8.42 -15.79
N VAL A 146 -3.29 7.49 -14.86
CA VAL A 146 -2.93 6.07 -15.07
C VAL A 146 -3.66 5.51 -16.30
N ASN A 147 -4.95 5.79 -16.43
CA ASN A 147 -5.76 5.24 -17.53
C ASN A 147 -5.42 5.84 -18.89
N LYS A 148 -4.77 7.01 -18.94
CA LYS A 148 -4.26 7.62 -20.17
C LYS A 148 -2.83 7.18 -20.49
N SER A 149 -1.97 7.14 -19.47
CA SER A 149 -0.51 7.01 -19.63
C SER A 149 -0.04 5.56 -19.64
N SER A 150 -0.78 4.64 -19.01
CA SER A 150 -0.37 3.23 -18.92
C SER A 150 -0.89 2.42 -20.11
N LYS A 151 0.05 1.73 -20.80
CA LYS A 151 -0.30 0.66 -21.73
C LYS A 151 -0.49 -0.61 -20.93
N GLY A 152 -1.70 -1.14 -20.91
CA GLY A 152 -1.98 -2.42 -20.25
C GLY A 152 -2.33 -2.33 -18.77
N PHE A 153 -2.66 -1.15 -18.22
CA PHE A 153 -3.28 -1.06 -16.89
C PHE A 153 -4.55 -0.21 -16.92
N ILE A 154 -5.50 -0.58 -16.07
CA ILE A 154 -6.63 0.29 -15.74
C ILE A 154 -6.70 0.39 -14.23
N PHE A 155 -6.57 1.61 -13.72
CA PHE A 155 -6.81 1.91 -12.33
C PHE A 155 -8.28 2.27 -12.13
N PHE A 156 -8.93 1.57 -11.19
CA PHE A 156 -10.31 1.83 -10.80
C PHE A 156 -10.34 2.33 -9.37
N LEU A 157 -10.93 3.51 -9.18
CA LEU A 157 -11.30 3.96 -7.85
C LEU A 157 -12.57 3.22 -7.40
N PRO A 158 -12.65 2.81 -6.13
CA PRO A 158 -13.86 2.23 -5.57
C PRO A 158 -14.99 3.26 -5.54
N PRO A 159 -16.28 2.84 -5.46
CA PRO A 159 -17.39 3.78 -5.33
C PRO A 159 -17.21 4.72 -4.14
N LYS A 160 -17.65 5.98 -4.28
CA LYS A 160 -17.55 6.97 -3.18
C LYS A 160 -18.30 6.47 -1.95
N ASN A 161 -17.62 6.49 -0.79
CA ASN A 161 -18.22 6.12 0.48
C ASN A 161 -18.79 7.37 1.17
N ASN A 162 -20.12 7.44 1.28
CA ASN A 162 -20.83 8.58 1.87
C ASN A 162 -20.49 8.81 3.36
N TYR A 163 -20.04 7.78 4.08
CA TYR A 163 -19.63 7.87 5.49
C TYR A 163 -18.20 8.37 5.66
N ARG A 164 -17.32 8.16 4.67
CA ARG A 164 -15.90 8.54 4.70
C ARG A 164 -15.57 9.50 3.57
N LYS A 165 -16.21 10.67 3.56
CA LYS A 165 -16.17 11.62 2.44
C LYS A 165 -14.75 12.01 1.99
N ASN A 166 -13.81 12.17 2.92
CA ASN A 166 -12.49 12.74 2.60
C ASN A 166 -11.36 11.71 2.48
N VAL A 167 -11.55 10.49 3.00
CA VAL A 167 -10.50 9.46 3.09
C VAL A 167 -10.98 8.12 2.52
N GLY A 168 -12.16 8.11 1.90
CA GLY A 168 -12.85 6.91 1.45
C GLY A 168 -12.01 6.09 0.47
N TYR A 169 -11.40 6.75 -0.52
CA TYR A 169 -10.55 6.05 -1.48
C TYR A 169 -9.34 5.43 -0.80
N SER A 170 -8.57 6.17 -0.01
CA SER A 170 -7.40 5.63 0.69
C SER A 170 -7.74 4.41 1.56
N TRP A 171 -8.88 4.45 2.26
CA TRP A 171 -9.38 3.34 3.06
C TRP A 171 -9.78 2.12 2.22
N MET A 172 -10.47 2.33 1.10
CA MET A 172 -10.95 1.22 0.26
C MET A 172 -9.87 0.66 -0.67
N LEU A 173 -8.89 1.47 -1.02
CA LEU A 173 -7.72 1.07 -1.81
C LEU A 173 -6.69 0.34 -0.95
N SER A 174 -6.59 0.65 0.35
CA SER A 174 -5.73 -0.10 1.27
C SER A 174 -6.21 -1.54 1.38
N PHE A 175 -5.31 -2.50 1.15
CA PHE A 175 -5.58 -3.91 1.26
C PHE A 175 -4.50 -4.63 2.08
N PRO A 176 -4.89 -5.59 2.93
CA PRO A 176 -6.24 -5.86 3.44
C PRO A 176 -6.78 -4.70 4.31
N GLN A 177 -8.11 -4.65 4.47
CA GLN A 177 -8.74 -3.68 5.37
C GLN A 177 -8.55 -4.09 6.84
N HIS A 178 -8.60 -3.12 7.77
CA HIS A 178 -8.41 -3.34 9.21
C HIS A 178 -9.19 -4.54 9.79
N ARG A 179 -10.46 -4.68 9.41
CA ARG A 179 -11.29 -5.81 9.85
C ARG A 179 -10.73 -7.14 9.36
N ASP A 180 -10.37 -7.23 8.09
CA ASP A 180 -9.85 -8.45 7.48
C ASP A 180 -8.47 -8.80 8.05
N ARG A 181 -7.64 -7.79 8.34
CA ARG A 181 -6.36 -7.95 9.03
C ARG A 181 -6.51 -8.63 10.39
N ARG A 182 -7.44 -8.16 11.22
CA ARG A 182 -7.71 -8.78 12.52
C ARG A 182 -8.13 -10.24 12.37
N ILE A 183 -8.94 -10.55 11.37
CA ILE A 183 -9.34 -11.94 11.09
C ILE A 183 -8.13 -12.76 10.64
N LEU A 184 -7.27 -12.24 9.74
CA LEU A 184 -6.04 -12.91 9.31
C LEU A 184 -5.11 -13.19 10.49
N GLN A 185 -4.87 -12.21 11.35
CA GLN A 185 -4.04 -12.35 12.55
C GLN A 185 -4.59 -13.42 13.48
N GLU A 186 -5.90 -13.41 13.71
CA GLU A 186 -6.57 -14.40 14.56
C GLU A 186 -6.39 -15.82 14.01
N ILE A 187 -6.70 -16.05 12.72
CA ILE A 187 -6.61 -17.40 12.13
C ILE A 187 -5.15 -17.87 12.00
N PHE A 188 -4.20 -16.98 11.70
CA PHE A 188 -2.78 -17.35 11.64
C PHE A 188 -2.19 -17.63 13.01
N SER A 189 -2.63 -16.91 14.05
CA SER A 189 -2.24 -17.21 15.41
C SER A 189 -2.80 -18.56 15.88
N GLN A 190 -4.03 -18.91 15.49
CA GLN A 190 -4.66 -20.19 15.83
C GLN A 190 -3.95 -21.38 15.18
N GLU A 191 -3.48 -21.22 13.94
CA GLU A 191 -2.75 -22.26 13.20
C GLU A 191 -1.24 -22.26 13.43
N GLY A 192 -0.73 -21.35 14.27
CA GLY A 192 0.70 -21.28 14.60
C GLY A 192 1.59 -20.81 13.45
N PHE A 193 1.05 -20.05 12.49
CA PHE A 193 1.83 -19.52 11.37
C PHE A 193 2.52 -18.18 11.69
N THR A 194 2.15 -17.52 12.79
CA THR A 194 2.63 -16.17 13.09
C THR A 194 4.15 -16.09 13.25
N GLY A 195 4.76 -15.15 12.53
CA GLY A 195 6.21 -14.90 12.56
C GLY A 195 6.99 -15.69 11.52
N ASP A 196 6.37 -16.67 10.87
CA ASP A 196 6.95 -17.46 9.79
C ASP A 196 6.29 -17.16 8.44
N LEU A 197 7.00 -17.45 7.34
CA LEU A 197 6.39 -17.43 6.02
C LEU A 197 5.39 -18.58 5.96
N PRO A 198 4.07 -18.32 5.86
CA PRO A 198 3.11 -19.39 5.97
C PRO A 198 3.16 -20.27 4.72
N PRO A 199 2.93 -21.59 4.85
CA PRO A 199 2.95 -22.49 3.70
C PRO A 199 1.75 -22.23 2.79
N LEU A 200 2.01 -22.08 1.48
CA LEU A 200 1.03 -21.62 0.48
C LEU A 200 -0.29 -22.40 0.51
N MET A 201 -0.24 -23.72 0.32
CA MET A 201 -1.45 -24.55 0.20
C MET A 201 -2.26 -24.63 1.50
N PRO A 202 -1.65 -24.80 2.70
CA PRO A 202 -2.38 -24.68 3.96
C PRO A 202 -3.01 -23.30 4.16
N THR A 203 -2.32 -22.21 3.82
CA THR A 203 -2.91 -20.86 3.95
C THR A 203 -4.10 -20.68 3.03
N GLU A 204 -4.02 -21.10 1.77
CA GLU A 204 -5.14 -21.01 0.84
C GLU A 204 -6.38 -21.76 1.38
N ARG A 205 -6.18 -22.98 1.91
CA ARG A 205 -7.25 -23.77 2.54
C ARG A 205 -7.83 -23.05 3.76
N LEU A 206 -6.98 -22.48 4.61
CA LEU A 206 -7.39 -21.76 5.81
C LEU A 206 -8.25 -20.52 5.47
N LEU A 207 -7.83 -19.75 4.47
CA LEU A 207 -8.60 -18.61 3.96
C LEU A 207 -9.95 -19.07 3.40
N GLN A 208 -9.98 -20.17 2.66
CA GLN A 208 -11.20 -20.73 2.10
C GLN A 208 -12.18 -21.22 3.19
N GLN A 209 -11.68 -21.84 4.26
CA GLN A 209 -12.49 -22.30 5.40
C GLN A 209 -13.08 -21.13 6.18
N ASN A 210 -12.32 -20.03 6.32
CA ASN A 210 -12.75 -18.82 7.03
C ASN A 210 -13.39 -17.78 6.12
N LYS A 211 -13.63 -18.09 4.85
CA LYS A 211 -14.00 -17.13 3.80
C LYS A 211 -15.17 -16.23 4.19
N THR A 212 -16.20 -16.78 4.83
CA THR A 212 -17.42 -16.04 5.21
C THR A 212 -17.21 -14.99 6.31
N ARG A 213 -16.09 -15.02 7.03
CA ARG A 213 -15.76 -14.04 8.07
C ARG A 213 -15.25 -12.72 7.50
N PHE A 214 -14.59 -12.80 6.35
CA PHE A 214 -13.99 -11.67 5.65
C PHE A 214 -15.01 -10.77 4.95
N SER A 215 -14.61 -9.53 4.67
CA SER A 215 -15.37 -8.58 3.86
C SER A 215 -15.71 -9.14 2.47
N GLU A 216 -16.74 -8.59 1.83
CA GLU A 216 -17.08 -8.96 0.45
C GLU A 216 -15.91 -8.69 -0.49
N GLU A 217 -15.27 -7.54 -0.33
CA GLU A 217 -14.13 -7.10 -1.11
C GLU A 217 -12.92 -8.04 -0.98
N PHE A 218 -12.65 -8.54 0.22
CA PHE A 218 -11.59 -9.52 0.45
C PHE A 218 -11.93 -10.86 -0.22
N ARG A 219 -13.18 -11.33 -0.08
CA ARG A 219 -13.65 -12.59 -0.67
C ARG A 219 -13.56 -12.57 -2.19
N GLU A 220 -13.97 -11.48 -2.82
CA GLU A 220 -13.89 -11.30 -4.27
C GLU A 220 -12.45 -11.32 -4.77
N TYR A 221 -11.54 -10.62 -4.08
CA TYR A 221 -10.13 -10.58 -4.47
C TYR A 221 -9.43 -11.93 -4.26
N PHE A 222 -9.78 -12.64 -3.19
CA PHE A 222 -9.31 -14.00 -2.96
C PHE A 222 -9.79 -14.95 -4.08
N ASP A 223 -11.07 -14.87 -4.48
CA ASP A 223 -11.61 -15.72 -5.53
C ASP A 223 -11.02 -15.43 -6.91
N SER A 224 -10.78 -14.17 -7.25
CA SER A 224 -10.18 -13.80 -8.53
C SER A 224 -8.73 -14.29 -8.62
N THR A 225 -7.94 -14.07 -7.58
CA THR A 225 -6.52 -14.45 -7.54
C THR A 225 -6.31 -15.97 -7.54
N ARG A 226 -7.21 -16.72 -6.88
CA ARG A 226 -7.20 -18.18 -6.87
C ARG A 226 -7.42 -18.80 -8.25
N LYS A 227 -8.23 -18.16 -9.11
CA LYS A 227 -8.51 -18.65 -10.46
C LYS A 227 -7.31 -18.49 -11.40
N ASP A 228 -6.48 -17.48 -11.17
CA ASP A 228 -5.38 -17.14 -12.06
C ASP A 228 -4.06 -17.80 -11.64
N ASN A 229 -3.46 -17.37 -10.52
CA ASN A 229 -2.18 -17.85 -10.01
C ASN A 229 -1.92 -17.34 -8.57
N PHE A 230 -2.46 -18.03 -7.58
CA PHE A 230 -2.38 -17.62 -6.17
C PHE A 230 -0.94 -17.39 -5.70
N ALA A 231 -0.03 -18.32 -5.99
CA ALA A 231 1.37 -18.29 -5.53
C ALA A 231 2.17 -17.05 -5.96
N ASN A 232 1.84 -16.49 -7.13
CA ASN A 232 2.54 -15.35 -7.71
C ASN A 232 1.69 -14.07 -7.68
N SER A 233 0.62 -14.06 -6.89
CA SER A 233 -0.25 -12.90 -6.75
C SER A 233 0.28 -11.91 -5.70
N ASP A 234 0.01 -10.63 -5.96
CA ASP A 234 0.13 -9.54 -4.98
C ASP A 234 -0.77 -9.77 -3.75
N PHE A 235 -1.91 -10.44 -3.95
CA PHE A 235 -2.74 -10.94 -2.85
C PHE A 235 -1.92 -11.84 -1.91
N TRP A 236 -1.32 -12.93 -2.43
CA TRP A 236 -0.55 -13.86 -1.61
C TRP A 236 0.59 -13.16 -0.87
N GLU A 237 1.36 -12.31 -1.56
CA GLU A 237 2.45 -11.58 -0.92
C GLU A 237 1.93 -10.72 0.25
N THR A 238 0.80 -10.04 0.05
CA THR A 238 0.19 -9.25 1.12
C THR A 238 -0.27 -10.11 2.29
N ILE A 239 -0.90 -11.26 2.03
CA ILE A 239 -1.34 -12.19 3.08
C ILE A 239 -0.16 -12.79 3.86
N ALA A 240 0.88 -13.22 3.15
CA ALA A 240 2.10 -13.75 3.75
C ALA A 240 2.75 -12.72 4.68
N ASN A 241 2.70 -11.44 4.32
CA ASN A 241 3.22 -10.37 5.17
C ASN A 241 2.38 -10.17 6.45
N GLU A 242 1.05 -10.27 6.39
CA GLU A 242 0.23 -10.23 7.61
C GLU A 242 0.58 -11.35 8.59
N CYS A 243 1.01 -12.50 8.07
CA CYS A 243 1.45 -13.62 8.90
C CYS A 243 2.79 -13.36 9.58
N LEU A 244 3.75 -12.78 8.83
CA LEU A 244 5.08 -12.44 9.33
C LEU A 244 5.05 -11.34 10.39
N TYR A 245 4.14 -10.36 10.25
CA TYR A 245 4.17 -9.12 11.04
C TYR A 245 2.91 -8.87 11.90
N GLY A 246 1.98 -9.83 11.95
CA GLY A 246 0.66 -9.68 12.57
C GLY A 246 0.62 -9.46 14.09
N ASN A 247 1.74 -9.59 14.81
CA ASN A 247 1.79 -9.47 16.28
C ASN A 247 2.66 -8.28 16.74
N GLY A 248 2.25 -7.06 16.39
CA GLY A 248 2.60 -5.83 17.13
C GLY A 248 4.05 -5.30 17.04
N PRO A 249 4.30 -4.08 17.58
CA PRO A 249 5.47 -3.24 17.27
C PRO A 249 6.82 -3.72 17.84
N SER A 250 6.86 -4.91 18.45
CA SER A 250 8.04 -5.44 19.18
C SER A 250 8.47 -6.83 18.70
N GLY A 251 7.89 -7.35 17.61
CA GLY A 251 8.25 -8.65 17.06
C GLY A 251 9.69 -8.66 16.54
N LYS A 252 10.62 -9.19 17.35
CA LYS A 252 11.96 -9.58 16.88
C LYS A 252 11.81 -10.38 15.60
N ILE A 253 12.29 -9.80 14.50
CA ILE A 253 12.36 -10.45 13.18
C ILE A 253 13.27 -11.66 13.31
N MET A 254 12.71 -12.87 13.38
CA MET A 254 13.45 -14.13 13.25
C MET A 254 12.81 -14.98 12.16
N GLY A 255 13.02 -14.57 10.92
CA GLY A 255 12.70 -15.39 9.76
C GLY A 255 13.48 -14.90 8.54
N LYS A 256 14.58 -15.57 8.18
CA LYS A 256 15.21 -15.35 6.88
C LYS A 256 14.29 -15.98 5.83
N ARG A 257 13.85 -15.21 4.83
CA ARG A 257 13.21 -15.78 3.63
C ARG A 257 14.19 -16.75 2.94
N PRO A 258 13.74 -17.91 2.45
CA PRO A 258 14.49 -18.71 1.49
C PRO A 258 14.63 -17.91 0.18
N ASN A 259 15.82 -17.97 -0.42
CA ASN A 259 16.08 -17.42 -1.75
C ASN A 259 15.10 -18.02 -2.77
N ARG A 260 14.47 -17.17 -3.59
CA ARG A 260 13.67 -17.62 -4.75
C ARG A 260 14.60 -18.25 -5.80
N LEU A 261 14.92 -19.54 -5.67
CA LEU A 261 15.48 -20.34 -6.77
C LEU A 261 15.04 -21.81 -6.61
N ASN A 262 14.35 -22.29 -7.65
CA ASN A 262 14.17 -23.69 -8.07
C ASN A 262 13.47 -24.68 -7.12
N GLU A 263 12.15 -24.82 -7.27
CA GLU A 263 11.48 -26.11 -7.10
C GLU A 263 10.55 -26.37 -8.29
N ARG A 264 11.19 -26.79 -9.39
CA ARG A 264 10.62 -27.77 -10.33
C ARG A 264 11.57 -28.96 -10.30
N GLU A 265 11.31 -29.88 -9.39
CA GLU A 265 11.53 -31.32 -9.55
C GLU A 265 10.37 -32.06 -8.86
#